data_AF-A0A2G9S4C0-F1
#
_entry.id   AF-A0A2G9S4C0-F1
#
_cell.length_a   1.000
_cell.length_b   1.000
_cell.length_c   1.000
_cell.angle_alpha   90.00
_cell.angle_beta   90.00
_cell.angle_gamma   90.00
#
_symmetry.space_group_name_H-M   'P 1'
#
loop_
_entity.id
_entity.type
_entity.pdbx_description
1 polymer ?
#
loop_
_entity_poly.entity_id
_entity_poly.type
_entity_poly.pdbx_seq_one_letter_code
_entity_poly.pdbx_strand_id
1 'polypeptide(L)'
;MLRQSLMQSDYLNTPLVRNGNLKGGDSVRWKITNNVHRPPPSPDALNPKELVPYGVSLRLARLFTENLSKPQTRECEQLRREVEQTLNEVYKVIPGTHKVKQTNF
;
A
#
# COMPACT_ATOMS: atom_id res chain seq x y z
N MET A 1 -7.16 4.39 -23.46
CA MET A 1 -8.21 5.17 -22.75
C MET A 1 -8.75 4.29 -21.63
N LEU A 2 -8.40 4.55 -20.36
CA LEU A 2 -8.98 3.82 -19.23
C LEU A 2 -10.43 4.28 -19.03
N ARG A 3 -11.36 3.33 -18.99
CA ARG A 3 -12.77 3.60 -18.73
C ARG A 3 -12.93 4.02 -17.26
N GLN A 4 -13.07 5.32 -17.01
CA GLN A 4 -13.45 5.80 -15.68
C GLN A 4 -14.82 5.21 -15.31
N SER A 5 -14.93 4.67 -14.10
CA SER A 5 -16.20 4.21 -13.56
C SER A 5 -17.14 5.42 -13.39
N LEU A 6 -18.33 5.36 -13.99
CA LEU A 6 -19.37 6.40 -13.88
C LEU A 6 -20.18 6.32 -12.57
N MET A 7 -19.72 5.53 -11.60
CA MET A 7 -20.41 5.39 -10.31
C MET A 7 -20.32 6.72 -9.54
N GLN A 8 -21.47 7.37 -9.35
CA GLN A 8 -21.60 8.62 -8.58
C GLN A 8 -21.48 8.43 -7.06
N SER A 9 -21.48 7.18 -6.58
CA SER A 9 -21.50 6.85 -5.15
C SER A 9 -20.54 5.70 -4.84
N ASP A 10 -19.79 5.83 -3.74
CA ASP A 10 -18.95 4.77 -3.18
C ASP A 10 -19.76 3.69 -2.45
N TYR A 11 -21.08 3.66 -2.61
CA TYR A 11 -21.97 2.75 -1.90
C TYR A 11 -22.87 1.98 -2.86
N LEU A 12 -22.95 0.66 -2.64
CA LEU A 12 -23.88 -0.23 -3.32
C LEU A 12 -24.85 -0.83 -2.30
N ASN A 13 -26.16 -0.65 -2.49
CA ASN A 13 -27.15 -1.31 -1.65
C ASN A 13 -27.58 -2.61 -2.33
N THR A 14 -27.51 -3.74 -1.63
CA THR A 14 -28.06 -5.03 -2.10
C THR A 14 -29.22 -5.45 -1.20
N PRO A 15 -30.26 -6.10 -1.75
CA PRO A 15 -31.33 -6.64 -0.91
C PRO A 15 -30.76 -7.68 0.05
N LEU A 16 -31.12 -7.60 1.34
CA LEU A 16 -30.77 -8.62 2.32
C LEU A 16 -31.83 -9.74 2.23
N VAL A 17 -31.45 -10.87 1.65
CA VAL A 17 -32.35 -12.05 1.59
C VAL A 17 -32.34 -12.75 2.94
N ARG A 18 -33.50 -12.85 3.58
CA ARG A 18 -33.72 -13.69 4.78
C ARG A 18 -34.78 -14.75 4.47
N ASN A 19 -34.65 -15.93 5.06
CA ASN A 19 -35.67 -16.96 5.01
C ASN A 19 -36.67 -16.74 6.17
N GLY A 20 -37.83 -16.13 5.89
CA GLY A 20 -38.89 -15.89 6.88
C GLY A 20 -39.91 -14.83 6.44
N ASN A 21 -41.09 -14.79 7.08
CA ASN A 21 -42.19 -13.88 6.72
C ASN A 21 -41.83 -12.41 7.00
N LEU A 22 -41.99 -11.55 5.99
CA LEU A 22 -41.38 -10.23 5.90
C LEU A 22 -42.15 -9.14 6.67
N LYS A 23 -41.43 -8.31 7.42
CA LYS A 23 -41.80 -6.91 7.69
C LYS A 23 -40.68 -6.01 7.17
N GLY A 24 -40.89 -5.41 5.99
CA GLY A 24 -40.01 -4.40 5.40
C GLY A 24 -38.83 -4.96 4.59
N GLY A 25 -38.37 -4.18 3.60
CA GLY A 25 -37.20 -4.50 2.79
C GLY A 25 -35.92 -4.02 3.46
N ASP A 26 -35.18 -4.93 4.09
CA ASP A 26 -33.83 -4.65 4.59
C ASP A 26 -32.84 -4.64 3.41
N SER A 27 -31.98 -3.61 3.34
CA SER A 27 -30.89 -3.54 2.37
C SER A 27 -29.54 -3.48 3.08
N VAL A 28 -28.55 -4.17 2.52
CA VAL A 28 -27.16 -4.08 2.97
C VAL A 28 -26.46 -3.01 2.15
N ARG A 29 -25.95 -1.99 2.84
CA ARG A 29 -25.13 -0.94 2.23
C ARG A 29 -23.66 -1.35 2.26
N TRP A 30 -23.11 -1.68 1.10
CA TRP A 30 -21.71 -1.99 0.90
C TRP A 30 -20.94 -0.72 0.57
N LYS A 31 -19.82 -0.47 1.26
CA LYS A 31 -18.87 0.58 0.89
C LYS A 31 -17.88 0.00 -0.12
N ILE A 32 -17.89 0.51 -1.35
CA ILE A 32 -16.94 0.16 -2.39
C ILE A 32 -15.64 0.95 -2.14
N THR A 33 -14.52 0.25 -2.06
CA THR A 33 -13.18 0.87 -2.01
C THR A 33 -12.54 0.75 -3.39
N ASN A 34 -12.75 1.77 -4.23
CA ASN A 34 -12.19 1.81 -5.58
C ASN A 34 -10.72 2.26 -5.53
N ASN A 35 -9.81 1.34 -5.21
CA ASN A 35 -8.37 1.62 -5.14
C ASN A 35 -7.72 1.83 -6.52
N VAL A 36 -8.39 1.45 -7.61
CA VAL A 36 -7.82 1.42 -8.96
C VAL A 36 -8.08 2.71 -9.74
N HIS A 37 -9.19 3.41 -9.47
CA HIS A 37 -9.56 4.65 -10.17
C HIS A 37 -9.62 5.87 -9.24
N ARG A 38 -9.10 5.76 -8.02
CA ARG A 38 -9.00 6.92 -7.13
C ARG A 38 -8.16 7.99 -7.86
N PRO A 39 -8.75 9.17 -8.17
CA PRO A 39 -7.95 10.27 -8.71
C PRO A 39 -6.83 10.56 -7.72
N PRO A 40 -5.63 10.95 -8.19
CA PRO A 40 -4.61 11.46 -7.27
C PRO A 40 -5.26 12.55 -6.39
N PRO A 41 -5.04 12.52 -5.06
CA PRO A 41 -5.62 13.49 -4.16
C PRO A 41 -5.31 14.91 -4.66
N SER A 42 -6.28 15.82 -4.56
CA SER A 42 -6.06 17.22 -4.89
C SER A 42 -4.90 17.75 -4.03
N PRO A 43 -4.04 18.64 -4.55
CA PRO A 43 -2.88 19.15 -3.82
C PRO A 43 -3.27 19.77 -2.47
N ASP A 44 -4.47 20.34 -2.35
CA ASP A 44 -5.02 20.91 -1.11
C ASP A 44 -5.50 19.86 -0.08
N ALA A 45 -5.75 18.61 -0.51
CA ALA A 45 -6.15 17.50 0.36
C ALA A 45 -4.94 16.69 0.87
N LEU A 46 -3.74 16.95 0.34
CA LEU A 46 -2.51 16.34 0.81
C LEU A 46 -2.08 17.04 2.10
N ASN A 47 -2.29 16.40 3.24
CA ASN A 47 -1.77 16.89 4.50
C ASN A 47 -0.23 16.89 4.44
N PRO A 48 0.45 18.03 4.55
CA PRO A 48 1.91 18.10 4.44
C PRO A 48 2.65 17.35 5.56
N LYS A 49 1.93 16.91 6.60
CA LYS A 49 2.44 16.06 7.69
C LYS A 49 2.19 14.56 7.47
N GLU A 50 1.41 14.19 6.44
CA GLU A 50 1.10 12.80 6.15
C GLU A 50 2.28 12.11 5.47
N LEU A 51 2.72 11.00 6.05
CA LEU A 51 3.78 10.20 5.47
C LEU A 51 3.20 9.30 4.39
N VAL A 52 3.63 9.52 3.15
CA VAL A 52 3.25 8.67 2.04
C VAL A 52 4.26 7.52 1.94
N PRO A 53 3.83 6.25 2.10
CA PRO A 53 4.71 5.11 1.89
C PRO A 53 5.10 5.03 0.41
N TYR A 54 6.41 5.05 0.15
CA TYR A 54 6.96 4.93 -1.20
C TYR A 54 7.74 3.62 -1.31
N GLY A 55 7.26 2.71 -2.14
CA GLY A 55 7.92 1.44 -2.41
C GLY A 55 9.06 1.61 -3.40
N VAL A 56 10.26 1.15 -3.04
CA VAL A 56 11.44 1.17 -3.91
C VAL A 56 11.87 -0.26 -4.19
N SER A 57 12.10 -0.59 -5.47
CA SER A 57 12.64 -1.89 -5.89
C SER A 57 13.98 -1.69 -6.58
N LEU A 58 15.02 -2.35 -6.07
CA LEU A 58 16.39 -2.25 -6.57
C LEU A 58 16.95 -3.64 -6.82
N ARG A 59 17.87 -3.77 -7.79
CA ARG A 59 18.62 -5.00 -8.03
C ARG A 59 20.03 -4.85 -7.47
N LEU A 60 20.42 -5.76 -6.60
CA LEU A 60 21.78 -5.84 -6.08
C LEU A 60 22.68 -6.63 -7.04
N ALA A 61 23.92 -6.17 -7.24
CA ALA A 61 24.95 -6.88 -8.01
C ALA A 61 25.58 -8.01 -7.17
N ARG A 62 24.76 -8.92 -6.65
CA ARG A 62 25.13 -10.02 -5.75
C ARG A 62 24.37 -11.28 -6.14
N LEU A 63 24.97 -12.45 -5.92
CA LEU A 63 24.28 -13.73 -6.07
C LEU A 63 23.22 -13.90 -4.98
N PHE A 64 22.03 -14.35 -5.37
CA PHE A 64 20.97 -14.69 -4.43
C PHE A 64 21.23 -16.08 -3.84
N THR A 65 21.45 -16.14 -2.52
CA THR A 65 21.69 -17.38 -1.78
C THR A 65 20.43 -17.85 -1.08
N GLU A 66 20.34 -19.14 -0.73
CA GLU A 66 19.18 -19.67 0.00
C GLU A 66 18.99 -19.01 1.37
N ASN A 67 20.08 -18.55 2.01
CA ASN A 67 20.00 -17.81 3.27
C ASN A 67 19.21 -16.51 3.13
N LEU A 68 19.31 -15.83 1.99
CA LEU A 68 18.57 -14.58 1.73
C LEU A 68 17.07 -14.83 1.54
N SER A 69 16.66 -16.03 1.14
CA SER A 69 15.24 -16.41 1.07
C SER A 69 14.57 -16.51 2.44
N LYS A 70 15.36 -16.67 3.51
CA LYS A 70 14.87 -16.86 4.88
C LYS A 70 15.17 -15.59 5.70
N PRO A 71 14.15 -14.83 6.11
CA PRO A 71 14.33 -13.51 6.74
C PRO A 71 15.04 -13.55 8.11
N GLN A 72 15.13 -14.74 8.71
CA GLN A 72 15.70 -14.97 10.05
C GLN A 72 17.18 -15.36 10.00
N THR A 73 17.78 -15.46 8.81
CA THR A 73 19.20 -15.79 8.72
C THR A 73 20.04 -14.56 9.05
N ARG A 74 21.21 -14.81 9.65
CA ARG A 74 22.18 -13.75 9.95
C ARG A 74 22.61 -13.00 8.70
N GLU A 75 22.76 -13.69 7.57
CA GLU A 75 23.12 -13.08 6.28
C GLU A 75 22.03 -12.11 5.80
N CYS A 76 20.75 -12.52 5.89
CA CYS A 76 19.63 -11.66 5.52
C CYS A 76 19.55 -10.42 6.43
N GLU A 77 19.68 -10.58 7.76
CA GLU A 77 19.65 -9.45 8.69
C GLU A 77 20.81 -8.47 8.45
N GLN A 78 22.02 -8.99 8.18
CA GLN A 78 23.18 -8.17 7.89
C GLN A 78 22.98 -7.38 6.59
N LEU A 79 22.58 -8.06 5.51
CA LEU A 79 22.31 -7.39 4.23
C LEU A 79 21.20 -6.35 4.37
N ARG A 80 20.17 -6.63 5.18
CA ARG A 80 19.09 -5.67 5.47
C ARG A 80 19.63 -4.39 6.09
N ARG A 81 20.49 -4.51 7.10
CA ARG A 81 21.09 -3.36 7.78
C ARG A 81 21.99 -2.56 6.84
N GLU A 82 22.81 -3.22 6.04
CA GLU A 82 23.70 -2.56 5.08
C GLU A 82 22.92 -1.79 4.00
N VAL A 83 21.88 -2.40 3.43
CA VAL A 83 21.01 -1.76 2.43
C VAL A 83 20.25 -0.59 3.06
N GLU A 84 19.63 -0.78 4.22
CA GLU A 84 18.92 0.30 4.92
C GLU A 84 19.86 1.46 5.28
N GLN A 85 21.06 1.18 5.76
CA GLN A 85 22.04 2.23 6.08
C GLN A 85 22.45 2.99 4.82
N THR A 86 22.79 2.29 3.75
CA THR A 86 23.22 2.90 2.48
C THR A 86 22.11 3.77 1.88
N LEU A 87 20.88 3.25 1.81
CA LEU A 87 19.75 4.02 1.30
C LEU A 87 19.44 5.23 2.18
N ASN A 88 19.50 5.08 3.51
CA ASN A 88 19.31 6.21 4.41
C ASN A 88 20.37 7.30 4.20
N GLU A 89 21.62 6.95 3.90
CA GLU A 89 22.64 7.95 3.58
C GLU A 89 22.39 8.68 2.26
N VAL A 90 21.95 7.95 1.23
CA VAL A 90 21.59 8.56 -0.06
C VAL A 90 20.36 9.47 0.08
N TYR A 91 19.34 9.03 0.81
CA TYR A 91 18.10 9.79 0.97
C TYR A 91 18.19 10.96 1.94
N LYS A 92 19.23 11.05 2.80
CA LYS A 92 19.45 12.21 3.69
C LYS A 92 19.45 13.56 2.97
N VAL A 93 19.83 13.58 1.69
CA VAL A 93 19.87 14.80 0.87
C VAL A 93 18.47 15.32 0.53
N ILE A 94 17.45 14.45 0.57
CA ILE A 94 16.08 14.82 0.22
C ILE A 94 15.32 15.26 1.48
N PRO A 95 14.89 16.53 1.57
CA PRO A 95 14.16 17.03 2.74
C PRO A 95 12.82 16.31 2.89
N GLY A 96 12.44 16.03 4.15
CA GLY A 96 11.18 15.35 4.48
C GLY A 96 11.21 13.82 4.34
N THR A 97 12.34 13.24 3.91
CA THR A 97 12.47 11.78 3.87
C THR A 97 12.60 11.17 5.26
N HIS A 98 11.98 10.00 5.40
CA HIS A 98 12.05 9.21 6.62
C HIS A 98 12.94 8.01 6.39
N LYS A 99 13.41 7.40 7.49
CA LYS A 99 14.26 6.22 7.40
C LYS A 99 13.57 5.10 6.62
N VAL A 100 14.29 4.48 5.69
CA VAL A 100 13.88 3.25 5.03
C VAL A 100 13.65 2.17 6.08
N LYS A 101 12.53 1.47 5.96
CA LYS A 101 12.11 0.38 6.84
C LYS A 101 11.52 -0.73 5.99
N GLN A 102 11.43 -1.94 6.55
CA GLN A 102 10.76 -3.09 5.94
C GLN A 102 11.40 -3.56 4.62
N THR A 103 12.73 -3.55 4.56
CA THR A 103 13.47 -4.07 3.40
C THR A 103 13.29 -5.59 3.32
N ASN A 104 12.89 -6.09 2.14
CA ASN A 104 12.73 -7.51 1.83
C ASN A 104 13.63 -7.91 0.67
N PHE A 105 14.09 -9.17 0.66
CA PHE A 105 14.99 -9.73 -0.35
C PHE A 105 14.35 -10.93 -1.05
#